data_AF-A0A074NL31-F1
#
_entry.id   AF-A0A074NL31-F1
#
_cell.length_a   1.000
_cell.length_b   1.000
_cell.length_c   1.000
_cell.angle_alpha   90.00
_cell.angle_beta   90.00
_cell.angle_gamma   90.00
#
_symmetry.space_group_name_H-M   'P 1'
#
loop_
_entity.id
_entity.type
_entity.pdbx_description
1 polymer ?
#
loop_
_entity_poly.entity_id
_entity_poly.type
_entity_poly.pdbx_seq_one_letter_code
_entity_poly.pdbx_strand_id
1 'polypeptide(L)'
;MIGDLDSALRAVAIGAWLLLLAQYAGVAMRGELRLPLALIVLANIAAMLAGGGLLLASSPAESVILMLAALAPFAVWLSVLRLIGQGPEPRTALVAALAVGASWAAVRYAGPAGEPAFYALRVLSFLFAADIVRAAMAGRARDTVPARRALRSWLAPLAALQAGLAPLAGIILGPGAFPAPISLAHAALTLTLAILLALALFVPERALLD
;
A
#
# COMPACT_ATOMS: atom_id res chain seq x y z
N MET A 1 3.85 -7.58 25.90
CA MET A 1 5.11 -7.04 25.36
C MET A 1 5.12 -6.94 23.84
N ILE A 2 5.11 -8.04 23.06
CA ILE A 2 5.14 -7.94 21.58
C ILE A 2 3.85 -7.31 21.03
N GLY A 3 2.68 -7.65 21.59
CA GLY A 3 1.41 -7.03 21.19
C GLY A 3 1.35 -5.52 21.47
N ASP A 4 1.87 -5.08 22.61
CA ASP A 4 1.91 -3.65 22.98
C ASP A 4 2.84 -2.86 22.04
N LEU A 5 3.97 -3.47 21.66
CA LEU A 5 4.89 -2.90 20.68
C LEU A 5 4.26 -2.80 19.28
N ASP A 6 3.51 -3.80 18.84
CA ASP A 6 2.81 -3.78 17.55
C ASP A 6 1.77 -2.64 17.51
N SER A 7 0.95 -2.51 18.55
CA SER A 7 -0.03 -1.44 18.66
C SER A 7 0.62 -0.05 18.67
N ALA A 8 1.71 0.13 19.41
CA ALA A 8 2.47 1.38 19.44
C ALA A 8 3.05 1.71 18.06
N LEU A 9 3.65 0.73 17.38
CA LEU A 9 4.24 0.91 16.06
C LEU A 9 3.18 1.28 15.01
N ARG A 10 1.99 0.67 15.08
CA ARG A 10 0.86 1.01 14.22
C ARG A 10 0.37 2.44 14.47
N ALA A 11 0.28 2.87 15.73
CA ALA A 11 -0.09 4.24 16.07
C ALA A 11 0.92 5.26 15.50
N VAL A 12 2.22 4.97 15.63
CA VAL A 12 3.28 5.80 15.03
C VAL A 12 3.19 5.80 13.51
N ALA A 13 2.95 4.64 12.88
CA ALA A 13 2.77 4.53 11.44
C ALA A 13 1.57 5.35 10.94
N ILE A 14 0.42 5.27 11.62
CA ILE A 14 -0.76 6.09 11.32
C ILE A 14 -0.42 7.58 11.42
N GLY A 15 0.26 8.00 12.50
CA GLY A 15 0.73 9.38 12.66
C GLY A 15 1.64 9.84 11.52
N ALA A 16 2.58 9.00 11.10
CA ALA A 16 3.47 9.28 9.97
C ALA A 16 2.70 9.45 8.65
N TRP A 17 1.73 8.57 8.37
CA TRP A 17 0.87 8.67 7.20
C TRP A 17 -0.02 9.91 7.21
N LEU A 18 -0.55 10.31 8.38
CA LEU A 18 -1.33 11.55 8.53
C LEU A 18 -0.47 12.81 8.33
N LEU A 19 0.76 12.84 8.85
CA LEU A 19 1.70 13.94 8.61
C LEU A 19 2.03 14.06 7.13
N LEU A 20 2.24 12.94 6.45
CA LEU A 20 2.50 12.89 5.03
C LEU A 20 1.28 13.35 4.21
N LEU A 21 0.05 13.04 4.64
CA LEU A 21 -1.17 13.61 4.05
C LEU A 21 -1.24 15.13 4.19
N ALA A 22 -0.96 15.65 5.39
CA ALA A 22 -0.95 17.08 5.66
C ALA A 22 0.10 17.79 4.81
N GLN A 23 1.27 17.17 4.64
CA GLN A 23 2.31 17.68 3.75
C GLN A 23 1.86 17.72 2.29
N TYR A 24 1.15 16.70 1.81
CA TYR A 24 0.61 16.68 0.45
C TYR A 24 -0.38 17.80 0.17
N ALA A 25 -1.18 18.19 1.16
CA ALA A 25 -2.08 19.32 1.00
C ALA A 25 -1.32 20.64 0.76
N GLY A 26 -0.07 20.76 1.24
CA GLY A 26 0.75 21.96 1.13
C GLY A 26 1.71 22.03 -0.07
N VAL A 27 1.94 20.93 -0.80
CA VAL A 27 2.91 20.89 -1.91
C VAL A 27 2.22 20.94 -3.26
N ALA A 28 2.72 21.80 -4.16
CA ALA A 28 2.30 21.84 -5.56
C ALA A 28 2.81 20.61 -6.32
N MET A 29 2.08 19.48 -6.20
CA MET A 29 2.39 18.24 -6.91
C MET A 29 1.68 18.14 -8.26
N ARG A 30 2.25 17.36 -9.18
CA ARG A 30 1.61 16.92 -10.43
C ARG A 30 0.21 16.38 -10.14
N GLY A 31 -0.79 16.80 -10.91
CA GLY A 31 -2.17 16.33 -10.76
C GLY A 31 -2.27 14.80 -10.81
N GLU A 32 -1.42 14.15 -11.60
CA GLU A 32 -1.36 12.70 -11.74
C GLU A 32 -0.90 11.95 -10.49
N LEU A 33 -0.20 12.60 -9.55
CA LEU A 33 0.31 11.98 -8.32
C LEU A 33 -0.61 12.21 -7.12
N ARG A 34 -1.42 13.27 -7.13
CA ARG A 34 -2.27 13.66 -5.98
C ARG A 34 -3.22 12.54 -5.54
N LEU A 35 -3.99 12.00 -6.48
CA LEU A 35 -4.98 10.96 -6.17
C LEU A 35 -4.32 9.64 -5.72
N PRO A 36 -3.32 9.09 -6.43
CA PRO A 36 -2.59 7.90 -5.96
C PRO A 36 -1.98 8.09 -4.57
N LEU A 37 -1.34 9.23 -4.31
CA LEU A 37 -0.69 9.51 -3.03
C LEU A 37 -1.71 9.67 -1.88
N ALA A 38 -2.86 10.28 -2.12
CA ALA A 38 -3.94 10.28 -1.14
C ALA A 38 -4.48 8.87 -0.88
N LEU A 39 -4.63 8.07 -1.94
CA LEU A 39 -5.14 6.70 -1.85
C LEU A 39 -4.19 5.78 -1.07
N ILE A 40 -2.88 5.82 -1.32
CA ILE A 40 -1.90 5.01 -0.58
C ILE A 40 -1.88 5.39 0.91
N VAL A 41 -2.02 6.67 1.24
CA VAL A 41 -2.13 7.11 2.64
C VAL A 41 -3.35 6.50 3.31
N LEU A 42 -4.53 6.71 2.72
CA LEU A 42 -5.79 6.26 3.31
C LEU A 42 -5.84 4.74 3.42
N ALA A 43 -5.36 4.03 2.40
CA ALA A 43 -5.34 2.57 2.39
C ALA A 43 -4.37 1.99 3.43
N ASN A 44 -3.19 2.61 3.64
CA ASN A 44 -2.25 2.15 4.66
C ASN A 44 -2.71 2.47 6.08
N ILE A 45 -3.33 3.64 6.32
CA ILE A 45 -3.98 3.93 7.60
C ILE A 45 -5.06 2.88 7.88
N ALA A 46 -5.90 2.58 6.91
CA ALA A 46 -6.94 1.57 7.04
C ALA A 46 -6.38 0.18 7.32
N ALA A 47 -5.29 -0.22 6.65
CA ALA A 47 -4.60 -1.48 6.91
C ALA A 47 -4.00 -1.56 8.32
N MET A 48 -3.45 -0.44 8.84
CA MET A 48 -2.94 -0.37 10.21
C MET A 48 -4.06 -0.50 11.24
N LEU A 49 -5.21 0.12 11.00
CA LEU A 49 -6.40 0.00 11.85
C LEU A 49 -6.97 -1.42 11.83
N ALA A 50 -7.14 -2.00 10.64
CA ALA A 50 -7.71 -3.33 10.44
C ALA A 50 -6.86 -4.45 11.05
N GLY A 51 -5.52 -4.37 10.93
CA GLY A 51 -4.63 -5.43 11.39
C GLY A 51 -4.27 -5.39 12.88
N GLY A 52 -4.53 -4.29 13.60
CA GLY A 52 -4.01 -4.07 14.95
C GLY A 52 -5.03 -4.22 16.09
N GLY A 53 -6.28 -4.61 15.79
CA GLY A 53 -7.36 -4.55 16.80
C GLY A 53 -7.67 -3.12 17.29
N LEU A 54 -7.17 -2.10 16.57
CA LEU A 54 -7.43 -0.68 16.83
C LEU A 54 -8.81 -0.23 16.33
N LEU A 55 -9.51 -1.11 15.60
CA LEU A 55 -10.90 -0.91 15.23
C LEU A 55 -11.75 -0.88 16.51
N LEU A 56 -12.36 0.27 16.78
CA LEU A 56 -13.44 0.39 17.75
C LEU A 56 -14.60 -0.52 17.30
N ALA A 57 -15.24 -1.18 18.26
CA ALA A 57 -16.28 -2.21 18.10
C ALA A 57 -17.25 -1.98 16.92
N SER A 58 -17.63 -3.08 16.26
CA SER A 58 -18.62 -3.22 15.17
C SER A 58 -19.36 -1.93 14.80
N SER A 59 -18.70 -1.11 13.97
CA SER A 59 -19.23 0.16 13.48
C SER A 59 -19.47 0.09 11.98
N PRO A 60 -20.39 0.89 11.41
CA PRO A 60 -20.57 0.96 9.96
C PRO A 60 -19.28 1.40 9.23
N ALA A 61 -18.37 2.11 9.92
CA ALA A 61 -17.07 2.49 9.40
C ALA A 61 -16.12 1.29 9.20
N GLU A 62 -16.33 0.18 9.91
CA GLU A 62 -15.49 -1.03 9.79
C GLU A 62 -15.47 -1.56 8.35
N SER A 63 -16.62 -1.59 7.69
CA SER A 63 -16.69 -2.09 6.29
C SER A 63 -15.90 -1.20 5.33
N VAL A 64 -15.94 0.12 5.54
CA VAL A 64 -15.16 1.08 4.76
C VAL A 64 -13.66 0.92 5.04
N ILE A 65 -13.27 0.74 6.30
CA ILE A 65 -11.87 0.52 6.69
C ILE A 65 -11.34 -0.78 6.08
N LEU A 66 -12.10 -1.87 6.14
CA LEU A 66 -11.71 -3.15 5.54
C LEU A 66 -11.60 -3.06 4.01
N MET A 67 -12.49 -2.29 3.36
CA MET A 67 -12.41 -2.02 1.92
C MET A 67 -11.13 -1.24 1.56
N LEU A 68 -10.83 -0.17 2.30
CA LEU A 68 -9.63 0.64 2.08
C LEU A 68 -8.35 -0.17 2.38
N ALA A 69 -8.36 -1.01 3.41
CA ALA A 69 -7.26 -1.92 3.72
C ALA A 69 -7.01 -2.92 2.58
N ALA A 70 -8.06 -3.48 1.98
CA ALA A 70 -7.96 -4.38 0.84
C ALA A 70 -7.39 -3.69 -0.42
N LEU A 71 -7.56 -2.37 -0.54
CA LEU A 71 -6.99 -1.56 -1.60
C LEU A 71 -5.50 -1.21 -1.40
N ALA A 72 -4.91 -1.48 -0.22
CA ALA A 72 -3.54 -1.06 0.07
C ALA A 72 -2.50 -1.58 -0.95
N PRO A 73 -2.47 -2.86 -1.35
CA PRO A 73 -1.53 -3.35 -2.36
C PRO A 73 -1.68 -2.66 -3.72
N PHE A 74 -2.92 -2.39 -4.13
CA PHE A 74 -3.23 -1.64 -5.36
C PHE A 74 -2.76 -0.19 -5.27
N ALA A 75 -3.04 0.48 -4.15
CA ALA A 75 -2.67 1.88 -3.93
C ALA A 75 -1.14 2.06 -3.91
N VAL A 76 -0.43 1.10 -3.30
CA VAL A 76 1.03 1.02 -3.30
C VAL A 76 1.55 0.86 -4.72
N TRP A 77 1.04 -0.11 -5.48
CA TRP A 77 1.41 -0.33 -6.87
C TRP A 77 1.22 0.91 -7.75
N LEU A 78 0.03 1.51 -7.72
CA LEU A 78 -0.27 2.68 -8.54
C LEU A 78 0.65 3.86 -8.20
N SER A 79 0.87 4.11 -6.91
CA SER A 79 1.68 5.24 -6.45
C SER A 79 3.15 5.06 -6.79
N VAL A 80 3.71 3.89 -6.49
CA VAL A 80 5.13 3.59 -6.72
C VAL A 80 5.45 3.64 -8.20
N LEU A 81 4.61 3.01 -9.05
CA LEU A 81 4.81 3.01 -10.49
C LEU A 81 4.77 4.42 -11.07
N ARG A 82 3.85 5.29 -10.62
CA ARG A 82 3.82 6.68 -11.06
C ARG A 82 5.03 7.47 -10.57
N LEU A 83 5.47 7.28 -9.33
CA LEU A 83 6.68 7.93 -8.79
C LEU A 83 7.94 7.58 -9.59
N ILE A 84 8.09 6.31 -9.99
CA ILE A 84 9.22 5.89 -10.82
C ILE A 84 9.02 6.16 -12.32
N GLY A 85 7.91 6.79 -12.73
CA GLY A 85 7.65 7.18 -14.12
C GLY A 85 7.30 6.01 -15.05
N GLN A 86 6.73 4.95 -14.48
CA GLN A 86 6.22 3.77 -15.18
C GLN A 86 4.74 3.56 -14.83
N GLY A 87 4.01 4.67 -14.68
CA GLY A 87 2.60 4.65 -14.31
C GLY A 87 1.78 3.80 -15.28
N PRO A 88 0.89 2.93 -14.77
CA PRO A 88 0.03 2.13 -15.63
C PRO A 88 -0.94 3.03 -16.39
N GLU A 89 -1.36 2.58 -17.58
CA GLU A 89 -2.42 3.24 -18.33
C GLU A 89 -3.70 3.37 -17.49
N PRO A 90 -4.50 4.44 -17.67
CA PRO A 90 -5.72 4.66 -16.88
C PRO A 90 -6.70 3.49 -16.94
N ARG A 91 -6.79 2.82 -18.10
CA ARG A 91 -7.64 1.63 -18.30
C ARG A 91 -7.17 0.46 -17.44
N THR A 92 -5.87 0.18 -17.45
CA THR A 92 -5.27 -0.89 -16.62
C THR A 92 -5.46 -0.61 -15.14
N ALA A 93 -5.26 0.64 -14.71
CA ALA A 93 -5.51 1.05 -13.33
C ALA A 93 -6.98 0.88 -12.92
N LEU A 94 -7.92 1.22 -13.81
CA LEU A 94 -9.35 1.04 -13.57
C LEU A 94 -9.73 -0.44 -13.48
N VAL A 95 -9.25 -1.28 -14.42
CA VAL A 95 -9.51 -2.73 -14.40
C VAL A 95 -8.95 -3.35 -13.13
N ALA A 96 -7.74 -2.98 -12.71
CA ALA A 96 -7.14 -3.42 -11.46
C ALA A 96 -7.96 -2.99 -10.23
N ALA A 97 -8.42 -1.74 -10.19
CA ALA A 97 -9.27 -1.24 -9.12
C ALA A 97 -10.61 -2.00 -9.04
N LEU A 98 -11.26 -2.23 -10.18
CA LEU A 98 -12.50 -3.00 -10.28
C LEU A 98 -12.29 -4.46 -9.85
N ALA A 99 -11.18 -5.09 -10.25
CA ALA A 99 -10.86 -6.45 -9.86
C ALA A 99 -10.66 -6.58 -8.34
N VAL A 100 -9.97 -5.62 -7.71
CA VAL A 100 -9.79 -5.57 -6.25
C VAL A 100 -11.13 -5.33 -5.55
N GLY A 101 -11.90 -4.34 -6.00
CA GLY A 101 -13.20 -4.01 -5.43
C GLY A 101 -14.20 -5.16 -5.53
N ALA A 102 -14.28 -5.81 -6.69
CA ALA A 102 -15.15 -6.97 -6.91
C ALA A 102 -14.72 -8.17 -6.06
N SER A 103 -13.41 -8.44 -5.97
CA SER A 103 -12.88 -9.51 -5.12
C SER A 103 -13.18 -9.25 -3.64
N TRP A 104 -12.98 -8.03 -3.16
CA TRP A 104 -13.35 -7.65 -1.79
C TRP A 104 -14.85 -7.79 -1.53
N ALA A 105 -15.69 -7.32 -2.44
CA ALA A 105 -17.14 -7.44 -2.31
C ALA A 105 -17.58 -8.91 -2.26
N ALA A 106 -17.02 -9.76 -3.11
CA ALA A 106 -17.29 -11.19 -3.08
C ALA A 106 -16.83 -11.84 -1.76
N VAL A 107 -15.64 -11.49 -1.24
CA VAL A 107 -15.19 -11.95 0.08
C VAL A 107 -16.17 -11.56 1.18
N ARG A 108 -16.72 -10.34 1.13
CA ARG A 108 -17.57 -9.80 2.18
C ARG A 108 -19.01 -10.33 2.12
N TYR A 109 -19.57 -10.48 0.92
CA TYR A 109 -21.01 -10.68 0.74
C TYR A 109 -21.39 -12.05 0.16
N ALA A 110 -20.46 -12.83 -0.39
CA ALA A 110 -20.78 -14.12 -1.02
C ALA A 110 -20.84 -15.31 -0.03
N GLY A 111 -20.66 -15.08 1.27
CA GLY A 111 -20.70 -16.14 2.28
C GLY A 111 -19.63 -17.22 2.02
N PRO A 112 -19.96 -18.53 2.10
CA PRO A 112 -19.01 -19.62 1.82
C PRO A 112 -18.41 -19.57 0.41
N ALA A 113 -19.13 -19.02 -0.58
CA ALA A 113 -18.62 -18.84 -1.93
C ALA A 113 -17.59 -17.70 -2.05
N GLY A 114 -17.30 -16.97 -0.97
CA GLY A 114 -16.30 -15.91 -0.91
C GLY A 114 -14.86 -16.39 -0.79
N GLU A 115 -14.62 -17.68 -0.49
CA GLU A 115 -13.28 -18.25 -0.31
C GLU A 115 -12.41 -18.16 -1.60
N PRO A 116 -12.91 -18.48 -2.81
CA PRO A 116 -12.15 -18.23 -4.04
C PRO A 116 -11.77 -16.74 -4.22
N ALA A 117 -12.68 -15.82 -3.88
CA ALA A 117 -12.43 -14.38 -3.97
C ALA A 117 -11.37 -13.92 -2.95
N PHE A 118 -11.28 -14.58 -1.79
CA PHE A 118 -10.24 -14.34 -0.80
C PHE A 118 -8.86 -14.61 -1.40
N TYR A 119 -8.69 -15.75 -2.07
CA TYR A 119 -7.44 -16.09 -2.76
C TYR A 119 -7.17 -15.20 -3.97
N ALA A 120 -8.20 -14.87 -4.76
CA ALA A 120 -8.08 -13.98 -5.91
C ALA A 120 -7.48 -12.61 -5.51
N LEU A 121 -7.98 -12.01 -4.42
CA LEU A 121 -7.46 -10.74 -3.90
C LEU A 121 -5.97 -10.81 -3.54
N ARG A 122 -5.51 -11.95 -3.01
CA ARG A 122 -4.11 -12.17 -2.64
C ARG A 122 -3.23 -12.35 -3.86
N VAL A 123 -3.69 -13.13 -4.84
CA VAL A 123 -3.00 -13.28 -6.13
C VAL A 123 -2.85 -11.93 -6.83
N LEU A 124 -3.91 -11.11 -6.88
CA LEU A 124 -3.83 -9.74 -7.41
C LEU A 124 -2.76 -8.91 -6.69
N SER A 125 -2.72 -8.98 -5.36
CA SER A 125 -1.71 -8.28 -4.56
C SER A 125 -0.28 -8.72 -4.90
N PHE A 126 -0.06 -10.01 -5.18
CA PHE A 126 1.23 -10.50 -5.65
C PHE A 126 1.57 -10.04 -7.06
N LEU A 127 0.59 -9.99 -7.97
CA LEU A 127 0.81 -9.44 -9.31
C LEU A 127 1.23 -7.97 -9.25
N PHE A 128 0.61 -7.18 -8.37
CA PHE A 128 1.01 -5.81 -8.09
C PHE A 128 2.43 -5.71 -7.55
N ALA A 129 2.80 -6.52 -6.56
CA ALA A 129 4.16 -6.58 -6.02
C ALA A 129 5.18 -6.98 -7.09
N ALA A 130 4.87 -8.00 -7.90
CA ALA A 130 5.73 -8.48 -8.98
C ALA A 130 5.92 -7.41 -10.06
N ASP A 131 4.87 -6.66 -10.40
CA ASP A 131 4.94 -5.59 -11.39
C ASP A 131 5.77 -4.40 -10.90
N ILE A 132 5.71 -4.05 -9.60
CA ILE A 132 6.62 -3.07 -8.98
C ILE A 132 8.07 -3.52 -9.16
N VAL A 133 8.39 -4.79 -8.84
CA VAL A 133 9.75 -5.33 -8.97
C VAL A 133 10.20 -5.32 -10.43
N ARG A 134 9.34 -5.79 -11.35
CA ARG A 134 9.60 -5.76 -12.80
C ARG A 134 9.93 -4.35 -13.28
N ALA A 135 9.09 -3.36 -12.93
CA ALA A 135 9.29 -1.97 -13.32
C ALA A 135 10.56 -1.36 -12.68
N ALA A 136 10.87 -1.70 -11.43
CA ALA A 136 12.08 -1.25 -10.77
C ALA A 136 13.35 -1.78 -11.47
N MET A 137 13.35 -3.04 -11.91
CA MET A 137 14.47 -3.64 -12.64
C MET A 137 14.61 -3.10 -14.06
N ALA A 138 13.51 -3.01 -14.82
CA ALA A 138 13.54 -2.68 -16.24
C ALA A 138 14.09 -1.28 -16.56
N GLY A 139 13.90 -0.31 -15.66
CA GLY A 139 14.37 1.07 -15.89
C GLY A 139 15.62 1.50 -15.14
N ARG A 140 16.28 0.61 -14.38
CA ARG A 140 17.51 0.95 -13.63
C ARG A 140 18.61 1.55 -14.52
N ALA A 141 18.81 0.97 -15.70
CA ALA A 141 19.88 1.39 -16.61
C ALA A 141 19.55 2.67 -17.40
N ARG A 142 18.27 3.07 -17.46
CA ARG A 142 17.78 4.20 -18.26
C ARG A 142 17.48 5.45 -17.43
N ASP A 143 17.55 5.36 -16.11
CA ASP A 143 17.27 6.47 -15.21
C ASP A 143 18.48 7.42 -15.12
N THR A 144 18.36 8.55 -15.80
CA THR A 144 19.32 9.68 -15.73
C THR A 144 19.08 10.58 -14.52
N VAL A 145 17.88 10.53 -13.92
CA VAL A 145 17.49 11.34 -12.76
C VAL A 145 17.91 10.63 -11.46
N PRO A 146 18.82 11.22 -10.65
CA PRO A 146 19.32 10.62 -9.43
C PRO A 146 18.22 10.28 -8.41
N ALA A 147 17.24 11.17 -8.21
CA ALA A 147 16.13 10.92 -7.28
C ALA A 147 15.28 9.70 -7.72
N ARG A 148 14.96 9.59 -9.02
CA ARG A 148 14.18 8.46 -9.56
C ARG A 148 14.94 7.13 -9.40
N ARG A 149 16.25 7.16 -9.60
CA ARG A 149 17.13 6.00 -9.38
C ARG A 149 17.09 5.55 -7.91
N ALA A 150 17.18 6.47 -6.96
CA ALA A 150 17.08 6.18 -5.54
C ALA A 150 15.71 5.58 -5.16
N LEU A 151 14.62 6.11 -5.75
CA LEU A 151 13.28 5.57 -5.58
C LEU A 151 13.16 4.13 -6.08
N ARG A 152 13.72 3.84 -7.27
CA ARG A 152 13.73 2.46 -7.81
C ARG A 152 14.59 1.51 -6.99
N SER A 153 15.71 1.96 -6.43
CA SER A 153 16.61 1.09 -5.67
C SER A 153 16.14 0.80 -4.25
N TRP A 154 15.51 1.78 -3.59
CA TRP A 154 15.15 1.68 -2.17
C TRP A 154 13.64 1.58 -1.93
N LEU A 155 12.85 2.47 -2.53
CA LEU A 155 11.41 2.54 -2.27
C LEU A 155 10.66 1.38 -2.95
N ALA A 156 10.95 1.10 -4.22
CA ALA A 156 10.24 0.05 -4.96
C ALA A 156 10.34 -1.36 -4.35
N PRO A 157 11.52 -1.89 -3.95
CA PRO A 157 11.59 -3.22 -3.35
C PRO A 157 10.88 -3.29 -1.98
N LEU A 158 10.98 -2.24 -1.17
CA LEU A 158 10.27 -2.18 0.12
C LEU A 158 8.76 -2.07 -0.06
N ALA A 159 8.31 -1.31 -1.05
CA ALA A 159 6.90 -1.23 -1.40
C ALA A 159 6.36 -2.57 -1.92
N ALA A 160 7.11 -3.28 -2.77
CA ALA A 160 6.74 -4.61 -3.24
C ALA A 160 6.65 -5.61 -2.09
N LEU A 161 7.62 -5.58 -1.16
CA LEU A 161 7.61 -6.42 0.03
C LEU A 161 6.41 -6.10 0.92
N GLN A 162 6.11 -4.82 1.13
CA GLN A 162 4.97 -4.37 1.94
C GLN A 162 3.63 -4.78 1.32
N ALA A 163 3.49 -4.66 0.00
CA ALA A 163 2.33 -5.11 -0.75
C ALA A 163 2.16 -6.64 -0.77
N GLY A 164 3.26 -7.41 -0.69
CA GLY A 164 3.25 -8.87 -0.78
C GLY A 164 3.21 -9.61 0.58
N LEU A 165 3.72 -9.02 1.66
CA LEU A 165 3.88 -9.72 2.94
C LEU A 165 2.54 -10.16 3.55
N ALA A 166 1.58 -9.25 3.68
CA ALA A 166 0.27 -9.56 4.26
C ALA A 166 -0.53 -10.57 3.41
N PRO A 167 -0.57 -10.46 2.06
CA PRO A 167 -1.14 -11.50 1.21
C PRO A 167 -0.48 -12.87 1.37
N LEU A 168 0.86 -12.92 1.44
CA LEU A 168 1.61 -14.18 1.63
C LEU A 168 1.22 -14.86 2.93
N ALA A 169 1.23 -14.11 4.02
CA ALA A 169 0.80 -14.61 5.32
C ALA A 169 -0.64 -15.14 5.25
N GLY A 170 -1.54 -14.43 4.56
CA GLY A 170 -2.94 -14.84 4.41
C GLY A 170 -3.15 -16.09 3.54
N ILE A 171 -2.26 -16.41 2.60
CA ILE A 171 -2.31 -17.68 1.85
C ILE A 171 -1.83 -18.84 2.70
N ILE A 172 -0.72 -18.66 3.42
CA ILE A 172 -0.08 -19.74 4.18
C ILE A 172 -0.86 -20.07 5.46
N LEU A 173 -1.31 -19.04 6.17
CA LEU A 173 -1.94 -19.17 7.49
C LEU A 173 -3.47 -19.18 7.43
N GLY A 174 -4.04 -18.88 6.27
CA GLY A 174 -5.48 -18.79 6.07
C GLY A 174 -6.10 -17.48 6.56
N PRO A 175 -7.44 -17.38 6.56
CA PRO A 175 -8.17 -16.21 7.04
C PRO A 175 -8.04 -16.07 8.56
N GLY A 176 -7.65 -14.89 9.03
CA GLY A 176 -7.54 -14.61 10.47
C GLY A 176 -6.54 -13.52 10.78
N ALA A 177 -6.33 -13.28 12.08
CA ALA A 177 -5.31 -12.37 12.56
C ALA A 177 -3.91 -12.95 12.30
N PHE A 178 -2.97 -12.10 11.90
CA PHE A 178 -1.59 -12.54 11.71
C PHE A 178 -0.92 -12.84 13.05
N PRO A 179 0.00 -13.82 13.08
CA PRO A 179 0.92 -14.00 14.19
C PRO A 179 1.63 -12.68 14.51
N ALA A 180 1.83 -12.41 15.80
CA ALA A 180 2.48 -11.21 16.30
C ALA A 180 3.76 -10.78 15.53
N PRO A 181 4.72 -11.67 15.18
CA PRO A 181 5.91 -11.25 14.44
C PRO A 181 5.63 -10.77 13.01
N ILE A 182 4.65 -11.36 12.32
CA ILE A 182 4.27 -10.96 10.96
C ILE A 182 3.49 -9.63 11.00
N SER A 183 2.62 -9.47 12.00
CA SER A 183 1.92 -8.21 12.26
C SER A 183 2.91 -7.07 12.46
N LEU A 184 3.90 -7.28 13.34
CA LEU A 184 4.95 -6.32 13.65
C LEU A 184 5.81 -5.98 12.42
N ALA A 185 6.20 -6.99 11.64
CA ALA A 185 6.97 -6.79 10.42
C ALA A 185 6.18 -5.97 9.38
N HIS A 186 4.88 -6.22 9.24
CA HIS A 186 4.01 -5.45 8.35
C HIS A 186 3.86 -4.00 8.80
N ALA A 187 3.70 -3.75 10.11
CA ALA A 187 3.64 -2.41 10.66
C ALA A 187 4.98 -1.66 10.48
N ALA A 188 6.11 -2.33 10.72
CA ALA A 188 7.44 -1.76 10.52
C ALA A 188 7.68 -1.38 9.05
N LEU A 189 7.37 -2.28 8.11
CA LEU A 189 7.49 -2.01 6.68
C LEU A 189 6.61 -0.83 6.24
N THR A 190 5.38 -0.76 6.77
CA THR A 190 4.45 0.32 6.46
C THR A 190 4.95 1.67 6.97
N LEU A 191 5.56 1.71 8.16
CA LEU A 191 6.23 2.90 8.69
C LEU A 191 7.47 3.29 7.86
N THR A 192 8.33 2.33 7.53
CA THR A 192 9.52 2.58 6.69
C THR A 192 9.12 3.14 5.34
N LEU A 193 8.05 2.61 4.72
CA LEU A 193 7.51 3.11 3.47
C LEU A 193 7.03 4.57 3.61
N ALA A 194 6.31 4.91 4.67
CA ALA A 194 5.87 6.28 4.93
C ALA A 194 7.05 7.25 5.04
N ILE A 195 8.11 6.86 5.77
CA ILE A 195 9.33 7.66 5.93
C ILE A 195 10.04 7.87 4.60
N LEU A 196 10.24 6.80 3.81
CA LEU A 196 10.89 6.89 2.51
C LEU A 196 10.09 7.73 1.53
N LEU A 197 8.76 7.62 1.56
CA LEU A 197 7.88 8.41 0.74
C LEU A 197 7.91 9.89 1.15
N ALA A 198 7.96 10.20 2.45
CA ALA A 198 8.15 11.56 2.94
C ALA A 198 9.48 12.15 2.43
N LEU A 199 10.58 11.41 2.59
CA LEU A 199 11.91 11.83 2.13
C LEU A 199 11.96 12.05 0.62
N ALA A 200 11.33 11.17 -0.16
CA ALA A 200 11.24 11.29 -1.61
C ALA A 200 10.54 12.57 -2.08
N LEU A 201 9.61 13.08 -1.26
CA LEU A 201 8.76 14.23 -1.61
C LEU A 201 9.25 15.52 -0.96
N PHE A 202 10.09 15.42 0.08
CA PHE A 202 10.81 16.55 0.70
C PHE A 202 11.97 17.08 -0.12
N VAL A 203 12.51 16.29 -1.07
CA VAL A 203 13.55 16.74 -2.02
C VAL A 203 12.89 16.93 -3.39
N PRO A 204 12.20 18.06 -3.62
CA PRO A 204 11.62 18.34 -4.92
C PRO A 204 12.73 18.64 -5.93
N GLU A 205 13.27 17.60 -6.56
CA GLU A 205 13.88 17.79 -7.87
C GLU A 205 12.76 18.22 -8.83
N ARG A 206 12.95 19.31 -9.59
CA ARG A 206 11.99 19.77 -10.62
C ARG A 206 11.53 18.62 -11.53
N ALA A 207 12.41 17.65 -11.78
CA ALA A 207 12.13 16.43 -12.55
C ALA A 207 11.06 15.48 -11.97
N LEU A 208 10.65 15.65 -10.70
CA LEU A 208 9.52 14.97 -10.07
C LEU A 208 8.24 15.83 -10.04
N LEU A 209 8.37 17.14 -10.30
CA LEU A 209 7.28 18.12 -10.32
C LEU A 209 6.82 18.51 -11.74
N ASP A 210 7.66 18.38 -12.76
CA ASP A 210 7.39 18.71 -14.19
C ASP A 210 6.84 17.55 -15.04
#